data_AF-X0SK49-F1
#
_entry.id   AF-X0SK49-F1
#
_cell.length_a   1.000
_cell.length_b   1.000
_cell.length_c   1.000
_cell.angle_alpha   90.00
_cell.angle_beta   90.00
_cell.angle_gamma   90.00
#
_symmetry.space_group_name_H-M   'P 1'
#
loop_
_entity.id
_entity.type
_entity.pdbx_description
1 polymer ?
#
loop_
_entity_poly.entity_id
_entity_poly.type
_entity_poly.pdbx_seq_one_letter_code
_entity_poly.pdbx_strand_id
1 'polypeptide(L)'
;MDTEELRIKQGAFEGNRQDLEKKFKKDEKKRQECVSKFSLEKLRELPIERYVVGKPDSFCYWLETTLRGLGSIKGGSPADKKFGVYYGKTKHDSTIKYRFIGKWGST
;
A
#
# COMPACT_ATOMS: atom_id res chain seq x y z
N MET A 1 17.24 20.50 35.48
CA MET A 1 16.25 19.50 35.01
C MET A 1 15.97 18.58 36.19
N ASP A 2 14.73 18.48 36.60
CA ASP A 2 14.32 17.73 37.79
C ASP A 2 14.32 16.21 37.51
N THR A 3 14.74 15.40 38.48
CA THR A 3 14.80 13.94 38.35
C THR A 3 13.43 13.30 38.14
N GLU A 4 12.37 13.92 38.66
CA GLU A 4 11.01 13.42 38.47
C GLU A 4 10.53 13.68 37.03
N GLU A 5 10.84 14.86 36.50
CA GLU A 5 10.57 15.21 35.10
C GLU A 5 11.23 14.22 34.12
N LEU A 6 12.46 13.79 34.42
CA LEU A 6 13.17 12.77 33.64
C LEU A 6 12.45 11.42 33.63
N ARG A 7 11.96 10.94 34.78
CA ARG A 7 11.26 9.66 34.88
C ARG A 7 9.95 9.66 34.10
N ILE A 8 9.20 10.76 34.15
CA ILE A 8 7.97 10.95 33.37
C ILE A 8 8.26 10.87 31.86
N LYS A 9 9.30 11.58 31.39
CA LYS A 9 9.71 11.54 29.98
C LYS A 9 10.17 10.15 29.54
N GLN A 10 10.91 9.44 30.40
CA GLN A 10 11.34 8.07 30.11
C GLN A 10 10.14 7.12 29.97
N GLY A 11 9.15 7.21 30.87
CA GLY A 11 7.93 6.40 30.79
C GLY A 11 7.15 6.65 29.50
N ALA A 12 6.97 7.91 29.13
CA ALA A 12 6.30 8.28 27.87
C ALA A 12 7.06 7.78 26.63
N PHE A 13 8.39 7.89 26.63
CA PHE A 13 9.23 7.39 25.55
C PHE A 13 9.11 5.87 25.39
N GLU A 14 9.20 5.12 26.49
CA GLU A 14 9.11 3.65 26.46
C GLU A 14 7.74 3.16 25.97
N GLY A 15 6.65 3.80 26.39
CA GLY A 15 5.32 3.50 25.86
C GLY A 15 5.24 3.69 24.34
N ASN A 16 5.69 4.85 23.85
CA ASN A 16 5.75 5.14 22.41
C ASN A 16 6.61 4.13 21.65
N ARG A 17 7.77 3.76 22.21
CA ARG A 17 8.70 2.79 21.61
C ARG A 17 8.04 1.42 21.42
N GLN A 18 7.33 0.93 22.44
CA GLN A 18 6.63 -0.36 22.37
C GLN A 18 5.52 -0.37 21.33
N ASP A 19 4.77 0.72 21.23
CA ASP A 19 3.68 0.82 20.25
C ASP A 19 4.21 0.94 18.81
N LEU A 20 5.32 1.64 18.61
CA LEU A 20 6.04 1.66 17.34
C LEU A 20 6.55 0.27 16.97
N GLU A 21 7.16 -0.46 17.91
CA GLU A 21 7.67 -1.82 17.68
C GLU A 21 6.54 -2.78 17.25
N LYS A 22 5.40 -2.75 17.94
CA LYS A 22 4.21 -3.53 17.56
C LYS A 22 3.72 -3.18 16.15
N LYS A 23 3.69 -1.88 15.81
CA LYS A 23 3.30 -1.42 14.48
C LYS A 23 4.26 -1.91 13.41
N PHE A 24 5.57 -1.75 13.61
CA PHE A 24 6.59 -2.23 12.66
C PHE A 24 6.51 -3.73 12.43
N LYS A 25 6.33 -4.52 13.50
CA LYS A 25 6.17 -5.98 13.39
C LYS A 25 4.94 -6.36 12.58
N LYS A 26 3.82 -5.66 12.77
CA LYS A 26 2.59 -5.87 12.01
C LYS A 26 2.78 -5.54 10.52
N ASP A 27 3.43 -4.42 10.23
CA ASP A 27 3.62 -3.99 8.84
C ASP A 27 4.67 -4.83 8.11
N GLU A 28 5.73 -5.30 8.79
CA GLU A 28 6.69 -6.26 8.22
C GLU A 28 6.02 -7.59 7.87
N LYS A 29 5.11 -8.09 8.71
CA LYS A 29 4.35 -9.31 8.40
C LYS A 29 3.57 -9.16 7.07
N LYS A 30 2.93 -8.01 6.85
CA LYS A 30 2.23 -7.73 5.58
C LYS A 30 3.20 -7.63 4.40
N ARG A 31 4.38 -7.04 4.60
CA ARG A 31 5.42 -6.98 3.56
C ARG A 31 5.84 -8.38 3.13
N GLN A 32 6.10 -9.27 4.09
CA GLN A 32 6.48 -10.66 3.83
C GLN A 32 5.37 -11.40 3.08
N GLU A 33 4.11 -11.22 3.49
CA GLU A 33 2.96 -11.79 2.79
C GLU A 33 2.85 -11.28 1.35
N CYS A 34 3.04 -9.97 1.13
CA CYS A 34 3.05 -9.38 -0.21
C CYS A 34 4.13 -9.98 -1.09
N VAL A 35 5.37 -10.11 -0.59
CA VAL A 35 6.50 -10.67 -1.37
C VAL A 35 6.28 -12.15 -1.69
N SER A 36 5.71 -12.92 -0.76
CA SER A 36 5.37 -14.33 -0.99
C SER A 36 4.25 -14.49 -2.03
N LYS A 37 3.24 -13.62 -1.96
CA LYS A 37 2.07 -13.64 -2.84
C LYS A 37 2.40 -13.16 -4.25
N PHE A 38 3.22 -12.12 -4.36
CA PHE A 38 3.61 -11.45 -5.60
C PHE A 38 5.12 -11.54 -5.79
N SER A 39 5.67 -12.77 -5.76
CA SER A 39 7.07 -13.00 -6.08
C SER A 39 7.36 -12.58 -7.53
N LEU A 40 8.64 -12.35 -7.86
CA LEU A 40 9.03 -11.91 -9.21
C LEU A 40 8.52 -12.85 -10.31
N GLU A 41 8.60 -14.16 -10.06
CA GLU A 41 8.09 -15.19 -10.97
C GLU A 41 6.57 -15.10 -11.14
N LYS A 42 5.82 -15.05 -10.02
CA LYS A 42 4.36 -14.92 -10.04
C LYS A 42 3.88 -13.60 -10.66
N LEU A 43 4.66 -12.53 -10.52
CA LEU A 43 4.34 -11.22 -11.10
C LEU A 43 4.37 -11.23 -12.62
N ARG A 44 5.28 -11.99 -13.24
CA ARG A 44 5.38 -12.09 -14.70
C ARG A 44 4.18 -12.80 -15.32
N GLU A 45 3.59 -13.73 -14.58
CA GLU A 45 2.44 -14.53 -15.01
C GLU A 45 1.12 -14.03 -14.41
N LEU A 46 1.14 -12.89 -13.73
CA LEU A 46 -0.01 -12.40 -12.98
C LEU A 46 -1.11 -11.92 -13.96
N PRO A 47 -2.32 -12.51 -13.92
CA PRO A 47 -3.40 -12.05 -14.78
C PRO A 47 -3.84 -10.64 -14.39
N ILE A 48 -4.37 -9.89 -15.35
CA ILE A 48 -4.70 -8.46 -15.19
C ILE A 48 -5.68 -8.22 -14.03
N GLU A 49 -6.61 -9.15 -13.78
CA GLU A 49 -7.55 -9.15 -12.66
C GLU A 49 -6.84 -9.08 -11.30
N ARG A 50 -5.66 -9.71 -11.21
CA ARG A 50 -4.84 -9.81 -10.01
C ARG A 50 -3.75 -8.75 -9.97
N TYR A 51 -3.48 -8.05 -11.07
CA TYR A 51 -2.56 -6.93 -11.11
C TYR A 51 -3.24 -5.59 -10.78
N VAL A 52 -4.41 -5.33 -11.37
CA VAL A 52 -5.08 -4.01 -11.48
C VAL A 52 -5.37 -3.29 -10.15
N VAL A 53 -5.37 -1.94 -10.13
CA VAL A 53 -5.89 -1.16 -8.99
C VAL A 53 -7.41 -0.99 -9.08
N GLY A 54 -8.12 -1.01 -7.95
CA GLY A 54 -9.59 -0.93 -7.90
C GLY A 54 -10.30 -2.28 -7.75
N LYS A 55 -9.55 -3.39 -7.68
CA LYS A 55 -10.03 -4.69 -7.21
C LYS A 55 -9.39 -5.02 -5.85
N PRO A 56 -10.12 -5.67 -4.93
CA PRO A 56 -9.53 -6.14 -3.68
C PRO A 56 -8.52 -7.26 -3.98
N ASP A 57 -7.53 -7.38 -3.10
CA ASP A 57 -6.53 -8.45 -3.14
C ASP A 57 -5.68 -8.55 -4.43
N SER A 58 -5.61 -7.47 -5.21
CA SER A 58 -4.71 -7.36 -6.35
C SER A 58 -3.36 -6.74 -5.96
N PHE A 59 -2.34 -6.92 -6.79
CA PHE A 59 -1.00 -6.38 -6.56
C PHE A 59 -1.02 -4.87 -6.31
N CYS A 60 -1.62 -4.08 -7.22
CA CYS A 60 -1.68 -2.64 -7.04
C CYS A 60 -2.49 -2.21 -5.80
N TYR A 61 -3.54 -2.98 -5.44
CA TYR A 61 -4.29 -2.74 -4.19
C TYR A 61 -3.42 -2.95 -2.96
N TRP A 62 -2.62 -4.02 -2.94
CA TRP A 62 -1.69 -4.31 -1.86
C TRP A 62 -0.67 -3.20 -1.67
N LEU A 63 -0.08 -2.71 -2.76
CA LEU A 63 0.87 -1.59 -2.74
C LEU A 63 0.24 -0.30 -2.20
N GLU A 64 -0.97 0.05 -2.63
CA GLU A 64 -1.59 1.32 -2.23
C GLU A 64 -2.23 1.29 -0.84
N THR A 65 -2.87 0.17 -0.48
CA THR A 65 -3.75 0.08 0.68
C THR A 65 -3.17 -0.79 1.78
N THR A 66 -2.77 -2.02 1.48
CA THR A 66 -2.31 -2.98 2.51
C THR A 66 -0.99 -2.55 3.13
N LEU A 67 -0.04 -2.08 2.30
CA LEU A 67 1.30 -1.67 2.72
C LEU A 67 1.41 -0.19 3.12
N ARG A 68 0.28 0.52 3.27
CA ARG A 68 0.24 1.95 3.61
C ARG A 68 1.06 2.30 4.86
N GLY A 69 1.15 1.39 5.83
CA GLY A 69 1.91 1.57 7.08
C GLY A 69 3.44 1.65 6.88
N LEU A 70 3.95 1.08 5.78
CA LEU A 70 5.38 1.10 5.41
C LEU A 70 5.77 2.31 4.56
N GLY A 71 4.79 3.06 4.07
CA GLY A 71 5.00 4.13 3.10
C GLY A 71 3.76 4.29 2.24
N SER A 72 3.01 5.37 2.49
CA SER A 72 1.73 5.58 1.81
C SER A 72 1.93 6.19 0.43
N ILE A 73 1.58 5.44 -0.64
CA ILE A 73 1.52 5.96 -2.02
C ILE A 73 0.12 6.43 -2.43
N LYS A 74 -0.88 6.35 -1.53
CA LYS A 74 -2.27 6.72 -1.84
C LYS A 74 -2.41 8.18 -2.27
N GLY A 75 -1.69 9.12 -1.65
CA GLY A 75 -1.61 10.53 -2.06
C GLY A 75 -2.94 11.20 -2.47
N GLY A 76 -2.83 12.31 -3.21
CA GLY A 76 -3.98 12.96 -3.87
C GLY A 76 -4.03 12.72 -5.38
N SER A 77 -3.03 12.03 -5.93
CA SER A 77 -2.97 11.74 -7.36
C SER A 77 -3.93 10.59 -7.72
N PRO A 78 -4.68 10.70 -8.82
CA PRO A 78 -5.56 9.63 -9.27
C PRO A 78 -4.78 8.39 -9.73
N ALA A 79 -5.47 7.25 -9.78
CA ALA A 79 -4.89 5.94 -10.05
C ALA A 79 -4.14 5.89 -11.39
N ASP A 80 -4.65 6.62 -12.38
CA ASP A 80 -4.06 6.78 -13.72
C ASP A 80 -2.65 7.39 -13.72
N LYS A 81 -2.29 8.17 -12.70
CA LYS A 81 -0.93 8.74 -12.59
C LYS A 81 0.09 7.75 -12.02
N LYS A 82 -0.37 6.68 -11.37
CA LYS A 82 0.49 5.75 -10.58
C LYS A 82 0.54 4.34 -11.15
N PHE A 83 -0.56 3.89 -11.74
CA PHE A 83 -0.73 2.51 -12.17
C PHE A 83 -1.03 2.45 -13.67
N GLY A 84 -0.56 1.38 -14.32
CA GLY A 84 -0.78 1.15 -15.74
C GLY A 84 -2.23 0.77 -16.08
N VAL A 85 -2.94 0.15 -15.14
CA VAL A 85 -4.32 -0.32 -15.34
C VAL A 85 -5.15 0.02 -14.10
N TYR A 86 -6.34 0.57 -14.35
CA TYR A 86 -7.36 0.84 -13.33
C TYR A 86 -8.66 0.14 -13.68
N TYR A 87 -9.31 -0.47 -12.68
CA TYR A 87 -10.63 -1.08 -12.81
C TYR A 87 -11.65 -0.23 -12.06
N GLY A 88 -12.55 0.41 -12.80
CA GLY A 88 -13.57 1.26 -12.19
C GLY A 88 -14.21 2.26 -13.15
N LYS A 89 -14.90 3.22 -12.57
CA LYS A 89 -15.54 4.34 -13.26
C LYS A 89 -14.68 5.60 -13.20
N THR A 90 -14.93 6.52 -14.12
CA THR A 90 -14.34 7.86 -14.14
C THR A 90 -15.43 8.92 -13.95
N LYS A 91 -15.04 10.20 -13.88
CA LYS A 91 -16.00 11.32 -13.84
C LYS A 91 -16.87 11.40 -15.11
N HIS A 92 -16.35 10.94 -16.25
CA HIS A 92 -17.00 11.09 -17.56
C HIS A 92 -17.64 9.79 -18.08
N ASP A 93 -17.35 8.66 -17.43
CA ASP A 93 -17.81 7.34 -17.85
C ASP A 93 -18.08 6.51 -16.58
N SER A 94 -19.36 6.25 -16.32
CA SER A 94 -19.87 5.54 -15.14
C SER A 94 -19.73 4.01 -15.26
N THR A 95 -19.38 3.49 -16.43
CA THR A 95 -19.22 2.05 -16.64
C THR A 95 -18.00 1.55 -15.87
N ILE A 96 -18.18 0.46 -15.11
CA ILE A 96 -17.07 -0.22 -14.44
C ILE A 96 -16.40 -1.12 -15.48
N LYS A 97 -15.17 -0.77 -15.86
CA LYS A 97 -14.37 -1.54 -16.81
C LYS A 97 -12.88 -1.36 -16.54
N TYR A 98 -12.07 -2.20 -17.18
CA TYR A 98 -10.63 -1.99 -17.25
C TYR A 98 -10.31 -0.76 -18.10
N ARG A 99 -9.37 0.04 -17.62
CA ARG A 99 -8.91 1.27 -18.27
C ARG A 99 -7.39 1.25 -18.26
N PHE A 100 -6.82 1.19 -19.46
CA PHE A 100 -5.37 1.19 -19.68
C PHE A 100 -4.88 2.62 -19.81
N ILE A 101 -3.78 2.92 -19.15
CA ILE A 101 -3.20 4.25 -19.13
C ILE A 101 -2.09 4.33 -20.15
N GLY A 102 -2.33 5.08 -21.23
CA GLY A 102 -1.40 5.18 -22.37
C GLY A 102 0.01 5.66 -22.02
N LYS A 103 0.20 6.34 -20.88
CA LYS A 103 1.54 6.73 -20.38
C LYS A 103 2.49 5.53 -20.25
N TRP A 104 1.96 4.35 -19.94
CA TRP A 104 2.75 3.15 -19.64
C TRP A 104 2.75 2.13 -20.78
N GLY A 105 2.17 2.48 -21.94
CA GLY A 105 2.05 1.64 -23.13
C GLY A 105 0.63 1.53 -23.65
N SER A 106 0.50 1.21 -24.93
CA SER A 106 -0.72 0.69 -25.56
C SER A 106 -0.57 -0.83 -25.62
N THR A 107 -1.47 -1.54 -24.93
CA THR A 107 -1.58 -3.01 -24.87
C THR A 107 -1.14 -3.73 -26.14
#